data_AF-A0A1Y1LUG5-F1
#
_entry.id   AF-A0A1Y1LUG5-F1
#
_cell.length_a   1.000
_cell.length_b   1.000
_cell.length_c   1.000
_cell.angle_alpha   90.00
_cell.angle_beta   90.00
_cell.angle_gamma   90.00
#
_symmetry.space_group_name_H-M   'P 1'
#
loop_
_entity.id
_entity.type
_entity.pdbx_description
1 polymer ?
#
loop_
_entity_poly.entity_id
_entity_poly.type
_entity_poly.pdbx_seq_one_letter_code
_entity_poly.pdbx_strand_id
1 'polypeptide(L)'
;GPGGSRVHYLTAEKVIGLANEVFGFNGWSSSIQNIQVDFADENPQTQRVSIGLSVIVRVTLRDGTYHEDIGYGSIENAKGKAMAFEKAKKEGTTDGLKRALRSFGNVLGNCIYDADYVKQVTKVKAQPVKKFDQDNLHRHADFVKKDASMSGTS
;
A
#
# COMPACT_ATOMS: atom_id res chain seq x y z
N GLY A 1 8.99 -14.83 -5.85
CA GLY A 1 10.00 -14.74 -4.79
C GLY A 1 11.22 -15.55 -5.19
N PRO A 2 12.29 -15.55 -4.37
CA PRO A 2 13.42 -16.45 -4.55
C PRO A 2 12.89 -17.89 -4.61
N GLY A 3 13.21 -18.64 -5.67
CA GLY A 3 12.67 -19.99 -5.90
C GLY A 3 11.51 -20.10 -6.90
N GLY A 4 11.23 -19.07 -7.72
CA GLY A 4 10.32 -19.22 -8.88
C GLY A 4 8.82 -19.19 -8.57
N SER A 5 8.43 -18.98 -7.31
CA SER A 5 7.03 -18.82 -6.91
C SER A 5 6.50 -17.44 -7.29
N ARG A 6 5.40 -17.37 -8.06
CA ARG A 6 4.64 -16.14 -8.30
C ARG A 6 3.92 -15.76 -7.02
N VAL A 7 4.50 -14.82 -6.27
CA VAL A 7 3.83 -14.23 -5.12
C VAL A 7 2.95 -13.12 -5.66
N HIS A 8 1.63 -13.30 -5.58
CA HIS A 8 0.67 -12.27 -5.93
C HIS A 8 0.68 -11.23 -4.81
N TYR A 9 1.42 -10.14 -4.98
CA TYR A 9 1.40 -9.04 -4.00
C TYR A 9 0.28 -8.07 -4.36
N LEU A 10 -0.63 -7.83 -3.41
CA LEU A 10 -1.51 -6.67 -3.43
C LEU A 10 -0.66 -5.41 -3.18
N THR A 11 -0.70 -4.46 -4.10
CA THR A 11 0.00 -3.17 -3.93
C THR A 11 -0.69 -2.34 -2.86
N ALA A 12 0.04 -1.43 -2.22
CA ALA A 12 -0.50 -0.55 -1.19
C ALA A 12 -1.71 0.26 -1.68
N GLU A 13 -1.60 0.80 -2.89
CA GLU A 13 -2.68 1.55 -3.56
C GLU A 13 -3.98 0.73 -3.65
N LYS A 14 -3.88 -0.54 -4.06
CA LYS A 14 -5.05 -1.42 -4.16
C LYS A 14 -5.65 -1.73 -2.79
N VAL A 15 -4.82 -1.94 -1.78
CA VAL A 15 -5.27 -2.20 -0.40
C VAL A 15 -6.00 -0.98 0.17
N ILE A 16 -5.48 0.23 -0.07
CA ILE A 16 -6.12 1.48 0.33
C ILE A 16 -7.45 1.68 -0.43
N GLY A 17 -7.45 1.42 -1.74
CA GLY A 17 -8.67 1.48 -2.57
C GLY A 17 -9.75 0.54 -2.05
N LEU A 18 -9.41 -0.72 -1.79
CA LEU A 18 -10.33 -1.71 -1.21
C LEU A 18 -10.82 -1.30 0.17
N ALA A 19 -9.96 -0.77 1.04
CA ALA A 19 -10.38 -0.27 2.35
C ALA A 19 -11.39 0.89 2.23
N ASN A 20 -11.17 1.81 1.27
CA ASN A 20 -12.11 2.88 0.98
C ASN A 20 -13.43 2.38 0.39
N GLU A 21 -13.41 1.33 -0.45
CA GLU A 21 -14.63 0.71 -0.99
C GLU A 21 -15.43 -0.03 0.08
N VAL A 22 -14.76 -0.74 0.99
CA VAL A 22 -15.39 -1.58 2.02
C VAL A 22 -15.88 -0.75 3.21
N PHE A 23 -15.06 0.18 3.70
CA PHE A 23 -15.37 0.95 4.91
C PHE A 23 -15.87 2.36 4.60
N GLY A 24 -15.68 2.86 3.37
CA GLY A 24 -15.82 4.28 3.05
C GLY A 24 -14.58 5.08 3.45
N PHE A 25 -14.31 6.18 2.75
CA PHE A 25 -13.12 7.01 2.98
C PHE A 25 -12.98 7.55 4.41
N ASN A 26 -14.09 7.63 5.17
CA ASN A 26 -14.15 8.07 6.55
C ASN A 26 -14.62 6.96 7.52
N GLY A 27 -14.63 5.71 7.09
CA GLY A 27 -14.99 4.56 7.94
C GLY A 27 -13.79 3.88 8.60
N TRP A 28 -12.57 4.25 8.20
CA TRP A 28 -11.33 3.70 8.73
C TRP A 28 -10.25 4.78 8.82
N SER A 29 -9.25 4.51 9.65
CA SER A 29 -8.03 5.30 9.78
C SER A 29 -6.84 4.39 10.05
N SER A 30 -5.64 4.89 9.82
CA SER A 30 -4.40 4.20 10.19
C SER A 30 -3.47 5.13 10.95
N SER A 31 -2.66 4.56 11.84
CA SER A 31 -1.69 5.29 12.64
C SER A 31 -0.45 4.43 12.90
N ILE A 32 0.71 5.08 12.92
CA ILE A 32 1.96 4.45 13.34
C ILE A 32 2.02 4.52 14.87
N GLN A 33 2.12 3.37 15.50
CA GLN A 33 2.18 3.25 16.96
C GLN A 33 3.62 3.28 17.46
N ASN A 34 4.51 2.59 16.74
CA ASN A 34 5.93 2.54 17.08
C ASN A 34 6.78 2.31 15.83
N ILE A 35 8.00 2.85 15.84
CA ILE A 35 9.06 2.52 14.88
C ILE A 35 10.28 2.12 15.69
N GLN A 36 10.74 0.89 15.52
CA GLN A 36 11.93 0.35 16.17
C GLN A 36 13.01 0.09 15.13
N VAL A 37 14.18 0.68 15.30
CA VAL A 37 15.36 0.38 14.49
C VAL A 37 16.01 -0.87 15.09
N ASP A 38 15.93 -1.98 14.37
CA ASP A 38 16.44 -3.27 14.84
C ASP A 38 17.94 -3.39 14.60
N PHE A 39 18.41 -2.85 13.47
CA PHE A 39 19.84 -2.66 13.21
C PHE A 39 20.07 -1.47 12.28
N ALA A 40 21.25 -0.85 12.40
CA ALA A 40 21.70 0.22 11.53
C ALA A 40 23.23 0.18 11.42
N ASP A 41 23.72 -0.65 10.52
CA ASP A 41 25.14 -0.93 10.33
C ASP A 41 25.73 -0.05 9.23
N GLU A 42 26.98 0.35 9.42
CA GLU A 42 27.75 1.08 8.42
C GLU A 42 29.07 0.36 8.17
N ASN A 43 29.33 0.03 6.91
CA ASN A 43 30.58 -0.58 6.52
C ASN A 43 31.70 0.49 6.58
N PRO A 44 32.73 0.33 7.43
CA PRO A 44 33.73 1.37 7.68
C PRO A 44 34.65 1.64 6.48
N GLN A 45 34.78 0.69 5.54
CA GLN A 45 35.62 0.86 4.35
C GLN A 45 34.85 1.53 3.21
N THR A 46 33.59 1.15 3.02
CA THR A 46 32.79 1.60 1.87
C THR A 46 31.80 2.71 2.22
N GLN A 47 31.63 3.02 3.51
CA GLN A 47 30.63 3.95 4.07
C GLN A 47 29.19 3.60 3.66
N ARG A 48 28.97 2.32 3.34
CA ARG A 48 27.66 1.81 2.91
C ARG A 48 26.84 1.41 4.12
N VAL A 49 25.56 1.76 4.07
CA VAL A 49 24.65 1.61 5.20
C VAL A 49 23.66 0.50 4.94
N SER A 50 23.50 -0.40 5.91
CA SER A 50 22.46 -1.42 5.93
C SER A 50 21.59 -1.20 7.16
N ILE A 51 20.28 -1.07 6.98
CA ILE A 51 19.35 -0.89 8.09
C ILE A 51 18.16 -1.82 7.98
N GLY A 52 17.60 -2.18 9.13
CA GLY A 52 16.33 -2.87 9.26
C GLY A 52 15.53 -2.25 10.40
N LEU A 53 14.23 -2.06 10.17
CA LEU A 53 13.34 -1.51 11.18
C LEU A 53 11.97 -2.17 11.14
N SER A 54 11.39 -2.31 12.32
CA SER A 54 10.03 -2.77 12.57
C SER A 54 9.11 -1.58 12.79
N VAL A 55 7.92 -1.59 12.19
CA VAL A 55 6.89 -0.55 12.36
C VAL A 55 5.60 -1.20 12.84
N ILE A 56 5.09 -0.77 13.98
CA ILE A 56 3.75 -1.19 14.45
C ILE A 56 2.74 -0.21 13.86
N VAL A 57 1.81 -0.73 13.06
CA VAL A 57 0.72 0.04 12.47
C VAL A 57 -0.61 -0.43 13.04
N ARG A 58 -1.44 0.52 13.49
CA ARG A 58 -2.83 0.29 13.88
C ARG A 58 -3.77 0.77 12.79
N VAL A 59 -4.75 -0.06 12.45
CA VAL A 59 -5.91 0.33 11.64
C VAL A 59 -7.14 0.32 12.55
N THR A 60 -7.88 1.42 12.58
CA THR A 60 -9.06 1.61 13.44
C THR A 60 -10.27 1.97 12.59
N LEU A 61 -11.37 1.24 12.79
CA LEU A 61 -12.67 1.50 12.16
C LEU A 61 -13.47 2.53 12.95
N ARG A 62 -14.52 3.08 12.34
CA ARG A 62 -15.38 4.10 12.95
C ARG A 62 -16.03 3.65 14.27
N ASP A 63 -16.34 2.36 14.39
CA ASP A 63 -16.96 1.78 15.59
C ASP A 63 -15.94 1.57 16.74
N GLY A 64 -14.67 1.87 16.52
CA GLY A 64 -13.57 1.70 17.48
C GLY A 64 -12.87 0.35 17.37
N THR A 65 -13.35 -0.59 16.54
CA THR A 65 -12.67 -1.86 16.28
C THR A 65 -11.31 -1.58 15.65
N TYR A 66 -10.25 -2.24 16.14
CA TYR A 66 -8.92 -2.06 15.59
C TYR A 66 -8.13 -3.36 15.49
N HIS A 67 -7.19 -3.37 14.55
CA HIS A 67 -6.15 -4.37 14.45
C HIS A 67 -4.79 -3.71 14.34
N GLU A 68 -3.79 -4.32 14.96
CA GLU A 68 -2.40 -3.94 14.88
C GLU A 68 -1.59 -5.05 14.25
N ASP A 69 -0.58 -4.67 13.49
CA ASP A 69 0.42 -5.60 12.99
C ASP A 69 1.77 -4.92 12.83
N ILE A 70 2.81 -5.74 12.71
CA ILE A 70 4.19 -5.31 12.53
C ILE A 70 4.51 -5.38 11.05
N GLY A 71 4.92 -4.27 10.46
CA GLY A 71 5.58 -4.23 9.16
C GLY A 71 7.09 -4.17 9.29
N TYR A 72 7.80 -4.65 8.27
CA TYR A 72 9.25 -4.58 8.23
C TYR A 72 9.75 -3.82 7.01
N GLY A 73 10.75 -2.97 7.22
CA GLY A 73 11.42 -2.27 6.14
C GLY A 73 12.92 -2.39 6.28
N SER A 74 13.59 -2.67 5.17
CA SER A 74 15.04 -2.82 5.16
C SER A 74 15.66 -2.32 3.88
N ILE A 75 16.96 -2.04 3.97
CA ILE A 75 17.80 -1.73 2.83
C ILE A 75 19.21 -2.12 3.18
N GLU A 76 19.88 -2.73 2.22
CA GLU A 76 21.28 -3.11 2.33
C GLU A 76 22.11 -2.26 1.37
N ASN A 77 23.35 -1.98 1.78
CA ASN A 77 24.36 -1.36 0.91
C ASN A 77 23.95 0.03 0.34
N ALA A 78 23.16 0.79 1.10
CA ALA A 78 22.72 2.13 0.74
C ALA A 78 23.90 3.11 0.72
N LYS A 79 23.83 4.13 -0.14
CA LYS A 79 24.89 5.15 -0.26
C LYS A 79 24.94 6.15 0.91
N GLY A 80 23.97 6.12 1.82
CA GLY A 80 23.93 7.03 2.96
C GLY A 80 22.74 6.80 3.87
N LYS A 81 22.88 7.24 5.13
CA LYS A 81 21.89 7.00 6.20
C LYS A 81 20.52 7.59 5.90
N ALA A 82 20.44 8.82 5.40
CA ALA A 82 19.16 9.50 5.16
C ALA A 82 18.25 8.72 4.19
N MET A 83 18.78 8.37 3.00
CA MET A 83 18.05 7.57 2.01
C MET A 83 17.72 6.18 2.53
N ALA A 84 18.64 5.57 3.31
CA ALA A 84 18.40 4.27 3.91
C ALA A 84 17.18 4.31 4.83
N PHE A 85 17.18 5.23 5.80
CA PHE A 85 16.08 5.42 6.75
C PHE A 85 14.77 5.80 6.06
N GLU A 86 14.81 6.65 5.04
CA GLU A 86 13.63 7.03 4.28
C GLU A 86 12.98 5.81 3.62
N LYS A 87 13.77 4.99 2.89
CA LYS A 87 13.24 3.79 2.23
C LYS A 87 12.69 2.80 3.25
N ALA A 88 13.47 2.46 4.27
CA ALA A 88 13.06 1.45 5.24
C ALA A 88 11.80 1.89 6.01
N LYS A 89 11.69 3.16 6.42
CA LYS A 89 10.48 3.66 7.09
C LYS A 89 9.25 3.61 6.19
N LYS A 90 9.38 4.01 4.92
CA LYS A 90 8.29 3.94 3.93
C LYS A 90 7.84 2.49 3.71
N GLU A 91 8.79 1.58 3.54
CA GLU A 91 8.53 0.17 3.34
C GLU A 91 7.88 -0.49 4.55
N GLY A 92 8.45 -0.32 5.75
CA GLY A 92 7.92 -0.89 6.98
C GLY A 92 6.53 -0.36 7.33
N THR A 93 6.28 0.93 7.12
CA THR A 93 4.94 1.51 7.32
C THR A 93 3.92 0.93 6.34
N THR A 94 4.30 0.83 5.06
CA THR A 94 3.43 0.28 4.02
C THR A 94 3.14 -1.19 4.27
N ASP A 95 4.15 -1.96 4.68
CA ASP A 95 3.99 -3.35 5.04
C ASP A 95 3.04 -3.50 6.24
N GLY A 96 3.29 -2.76 7.32
CA GLY A 96 2.46 -2.81 8.53
C GLY A 96 1.01 -2.47 8.24
N LEU A 97 0.75 -1.48 7.38
CA LEU A 97 -0.59 -1.13 6.92
C LEU A 97 -1.29 -2.29 6.20
N LYS A 98 -0.64 -2.89 5.19
CA LYS A 98 -1.22 -4.05 4.47
C LYS A 98 -1.52 -5.20 5.42
N ARG A 99 -0.61 -5.42 6.37
CA ARG A 99 -0.71 -6.51 7.34
C ARG A 99 -1.84 -6.28 8.35
N ALA A 100 -1.99 -5.06 8.87
CA ALA A 100 -3.10 -4.71 9.75
C ALA A 100 -4.47 -4.78 9.03
N LEU A 101 -4.55 -4.30 7.78
CA LEU A 101 -5.80 -4.32 7.00
C LEU A 101 -6.30 -5.73 6.68
N ARG A 102 -5.39 -6.70 6.46
CA ARG A 102 -5.78 -8.08 6.14
C ARG A 102 -6.59 -8.75 7.25
N SER A 103 -6.39 -8.33 8.51
CA SER A 103 -7.04 -8.92 9.68
C SER A 103 -8.54 -8.66 9.72
N PHE A 104 -9.04 -7.69 8.95
CA PHE A 104 -10.47 -7.40 8.81
C PHE A 104 -11.20 -8.28 7.78
N GLY A 105 -10.50 -9.19 7.07
CA GLY A 105 -11.13 -10.26 6.29
C GLY A 105 -10.59 -10.46 4.87
N ASN A 106 -11.14 -11.47 4.18
CA ASN A 106 -10.69 -11.97 2.87
C ASN A 106 -10.65 -10.90 1.77
N VAL A 107 -11.57 -9.94 1.78
CA VAL A 107 -11.63 -8.84 0.79
C VAL A 107 -10.41 -7.91 0.89
N LEU A 108 -9.78 -7.80 2.06
CA LEU A 108 -8.67 -6.87 2.32
C LEU A 108 -7.29 -7.54 2.29
N GLY A 109 -7.20 -8.72 1.66
CA GLY A 109 -5.92 -9.38 1.39
C GLY A 109 -5.70 -10.71 2.11
N ASN A 110 -6.71 -11.27 2.79
CA ASN A 110 -6.60 -12.63 3.33
C ASN A 110 -6.83 -13.70 2.24
N CYS A 111 -7.45 -13.36 1.09
CA CYS A 111 -7.63 -14.28 -0.04
C CYS A 111 -6.34 -14.61 -0.83
N ILE A 112 -5.27 -13.83 -0.68
CA ILE A 112 -4.04 -13.99 -1.46
C ILE A 112 -3.14 -15.12 -0.93
N TYR A 113 -3.42 -15.61 0.27
CA TYR A 113 -2.74 -16.76 0.88
C TYR A 113 -3.54 -18.06 0.75
N ASP A 114 -4.80 -17.98 0.34
CA ASP A 114 -5.57 -19.17 -0.02
C ASP A 114 -5.07 -19.68 -1.38
N ALA A 115 -4.29 -20.78 -1.31
CA ALA A 115 -3.68 -21.40 -2.48
C ALA A 115 -4.72 -21.85 -3.52
N ASP A 116 -5.94 -22.17 -3.11
CA ASP A 116 -7.01 -22.58 -4.01
C ASP A 116 -7.73 -21.36 -4.60
N TYR A 117 -7.90 -20.28 -3.82
CA TYR A 117 -8.34 -18.98 -4.36
C TYR A 117 -7.38 -18.44 -5.42
N VAL A 118 -6.06 -18.46 -5.16
CA VAL A 118 -5.03 -18.02 -6.11
C VAL A 118 -5.04 -18.89 -7.39
N LYS A 119 -5.19 -20.21 -7.26
CA LYS A 119 -5.33 -21.12 -8.42
C LYS A 119 -6.59 -20.88 -9.23
N GLN A 120 -7.69 -20.45 -8.60
CA GLN A 120 -8.94 -20.15 -9.30
C GLN A 120 -8.89 -18.76 -9.94
N VAL A 121 -8.41 -17.73 -9.24
CA VAL A 121 -8.28 -16.36 -9.76
C VAL A 121 -7.29 -16.27 -10.92
N THR A 122 -6.19 -17.05 -10.91
CA THR A 122 -5.27 -17.11 -12.07
C THR A 122 -5.88 -17.75 -13.32
N LYS A 123 -6.97 -18.52 -13.18
CA LYS A 123 -7.74 -19.10 -14.30
C LYS A 123 -8.88 -18.18 -14.77
N VAL A 124 -9.28 -17.20 -13.97
CA VAL A 124 -10.24 -16.17 -14.41
C VAL A 124 -9.52 -15.29 -15.43
N LYS A 125 -10.07 -15.20 -16.64
CA LYS A 125 -9.60 -14.22 -17.64
C LYS A 125 -9.67 -12.84 -17.02
N ALA A 126 -8.51 -12.22 -16.76
CA ALA A 126 -8.44 -10.85 -16.31
C ALA A 126 -9.28 -10.00 -17.26
N GLN A 127 -10.25 -9.24 -16.73
CA GLN A 127 -10.87 -8.20 -17.54
C GLN A 127 -9.75 -7.31 -18.07
N PRO A 128 -9.81 -6.91 -19.36
CA PRO A 128 -8.78 -6.05 -19.93
C PRO A 128 -8.62 -4.85 -18.99
N VAL A 129 -7.38 -4.63 -18.52
CA VAL A 129 -7.03 -3.51 -17.66
C VAL A 129 -7.74 -2.28 -18.24
N LYS A 130 -8.68 -1.68 -17.50
CA LYS A 130 -9.36 -0.46 -17.94
C LYS A 130 -8.25 0.49 -18.38
N LYS A 131 -8.24 0.86 -19.66
CA LYS A 131 -7.26 1.80 -20.19
C LYS A 131 -7.32 3.05 -19.31
N PHE A 132 -6.15 3.58 -18.96
CA PHE A 132 -6.05 4.82 -18.21
C PHE A 132 -6.91 5.90 -18.90
N ASP A 133 -7.91 6.38 -18.18
CA ASP A 133 -8.86 7.36 -18.66
C ASP A 133 -8.47 8.73 -18.10
N GLN A 134 -7.86 9.56 -18.94
CA GLN A 134 -7.43 10.92 -18.56
C GLN A 134 -8.60 11.84 -18.20
N ASP A 135 -9.81 11.49 -18.61
CA ASP A 135 -11.00 12.31 -18.36
C ASP A 135 -11.61 12.02 -16.98
N ASN A 136 -11.22 10.90 -16.34
CA ASN A 136 -11.61 10.55 -14.97
C ASN A 136 -10.59 11.00 -13.91
N LEU A 137 -9.57 11.77 -14.32
CA LEU A 137 -8.65 12.42 -13.38
C LEU A 137 -9.38 13.56 -12.67
N HIS A 138 -9.33 13.57 -11.33
CA HIS A 138 -9.82 14.71 -10.58
C HIS A 138 -9.00 15.96 -10.93
N ARG A 139 -9.67 16.96 -11.52
CA ARG A 139 -9.10 18.28 -11.80
C ARG A 139 -9.68 19.27 -10.81
N HIS A 140 -8.82 20.15 -10.29
CA HIS A 140 -9.26 21.28 -9.49
C HIS A 140 -10.30 22.10 -10.28
N ALA A 141 -11.29 22.68 -9.60
CA ALA A 141 -12.43 23.35 -10.23
C ALA A 141 -12.02 24.39 -11.28
N ASP A 142 -10.88 25.05 -11.08
CA ASP A 142 -10.32 26.07 -11.98
C ASP A 142 -9.81 25.52 -13.33
N PHE A 143 -9.62 24.20 -13.46
CA PHE A 143 -9.07 23.54 -14.65
C PHE A 143 -10.05 22.53 -15.29
N VAL A 144 -11.32 22.53 -14.86
CA VAL A 144 -12.38 21.78 -15.55
C VAL A 144 -12.64 22.47 -16.89
N LYS A 145 -12.44 21.76 -18.01
CA LYS A 145 -12.83 22.27 -19.32
C LYS A 145 -14.34 22.48 -19.31
N LYS A 146 -14.79 23.72 -19.43
CA LYS A 146 -16.21 24.01 -19.68
C LYS A 146 -16.54 23.50 -21.07
N ASP A 147 -17.46 22.54 -21.16
CA ASP A 147 -18.01 22.12 -22.44
C ASP A 147 -18.69 23.31 -23.10
N ALA A 148 -18.14 23.75 -24.23
CA ALA A 148 -18.70 24.80 -25.07
C ALA A 148 -19.86 24.22 -25.90
N SER A 149 -20.95 23.81 -25.24
CA SER A 149 -22.14 23.28 -25.92
C SER A 149 -23.48 23.77 -25.35
N MET A 150 -23.51 24.92 -24.69
CA MET A 150 -24.77 25.64 -24.43
C MET A 150 -24.59 27.15 -24.69
N SER A 151 -24.54 27.52 -25.96
CA SER A 151 -24.94 28.86 -26.41
C SER A 151 -25.75 28.72 -27.70
N GLY A 152 -27.05 28.55 -27.54
CA GLY A 152 -27.98 28.52 -28.66
C GLY A 152 -29.41 28.43 -28.20
N THR A 153 -30.01 29.57 -27.82
CA THR A 153 -31.33 30.04 -28.30
C THR A 153 -31.69 31.36 -27.60
N SER A 154 -31.73 32.44 -28.38
CA SER A 154 -32.77 33.47 -28.25
C SER A 154 -33.76 33.25 -29.38
#